data_AF-A0A416RFQ8-F1
#
_entry.id   AF-A0A416RFQ8-F1
#
_cell.length_a   1.000
_cell.length_b   1.000
_cell.length_c   1.000
_cell.angle_alpha   90.00
_cell.angle_beta   90.00
_cell.angle_gamma   90.00
#
_symmetry.space_group_name_H-M   'P 1'
#
loop_
_entity.id
_entity.type
_entity.pdbx_description
1 polymer ?
#
loop_
_entity_poly.entity_id
_entity_poly.type
_entity_poly.pdbx_seq_one_letter_code
_entity_poly.pdbx_strand_id
1 'polypeptide(L)' 'MRENFHKRLAAVKTADAINAIKGVPVSADAKFLSEKWVRGELTGEQMKQELLDLHRKIAAVENRSDY' A
#
# COMPACT_ATOMS: atom_id res chain seq x y z
N MET A 1 9.74 -19.61 5.11
CA MET A 1 9.98 -18.36 4.33
C MET A 1 9.14 -18.28 3.05
N ARG A 2 9.18 -19.26 2.14
CA ARG A 2 8.41 -19.26 0.86
C ARG A 2 6.88 -19.31 1.01
N GLU A 3 6.34 -19.90 2.07
CA GLU A 3 4.90 -19.99 2.30
C GLU A 3 4.25 -18.62 2.55
N ASN A 4 4.92 -17.74 3.30
CA ASN A 4 4.42 -16.40 3.59
C ASN A 4 4.41 -15.51 2.35
N PHE A 5 5.34 -15.69 1.42
CA PHE A 5 5.36 -14.95 0.15
C PHE A 5 4.08 -15.21 -0.66
N HIS A 6 3.69 -16.47 -0.86
CA HIS A 6 2.52 -16.82 -1.67
C HIS A 6 1.21 -16.33 -1.03
N LYS A 7 1.09 -16.43 0.31
CA LYS A 7 -0.07 -15.91 1.04
C LYS A 7 -0.19 -14.39 0.89
N ARG A 8 0.92 -13.66 1.03
CA ARG A 8 0.94 -12.19 0.88
C ARG A 8 0.67 -11.76 -0.57
N LEU A 9 1.26 -12.46 -1.54
CA LEU A 9 1.01 -12.19 -2.96
C LEU A 9 -0.47 -12.40 -3.32
N ALA A 10 -1.09 -13.46 -2.81
CA ALA A 10 -2.52 -13.70 -3.02
C ALA A 10 -3.37 -12.59 -2.38
N ALA A 11 -3.01 -12.12 -1.19
CA ALA A 11 -3.70 -11.01 -0.53
C ALA A 11 -3.63 -9.71 -1.36
N VAL A 12 -2.44 -9.35 -1.89
CA VAL A 12 -2.27 -8.16 -2.75
C VAL A 12 -3.09 -8.29 -4.03
N LYS A 13 -3.04 -9.44 -4.72
CA LYS A 13 -3.85 -9.66 -5.94
C LYS A 13 -5.35 -9.54 -5.69
N THR A 14 -5.83 -10.05 -4.56
CA THR A 14 -7.23 -9.91 -4.17
C THR A 14 -7.60 -8.45 -3.91
N ALA A 15 -6.75 -7.69 -3.20
CA ALA A 15 -6.96 -6.27 -2.98
C ALA A 15 -7.00 -5.48 -4.30
N ASP A 16 -6.07 -5.76 -5.22
CA ASP A 16 -6.05 -5.13 -6.55
C ASP A 16 -7.31 -5.45 -7.36
N ALA A 17 -7.79 -6.70 -7.32
CA ALA A 17 -9.04 -7.08 -7.99
C ALA A 17 -10.26 -6.34 -7.40
N ILE A 18 -10.34 -6.21 -6.07
CA ILE A 18 -11.40 -5.44 -5.41
C ILE A 18 -11.34 -3.96 -5.83
N ASN A 19 -10.15 -3.38 -5.88
CA ASN A 19 -9.96 -1.99 -6.30
C ASN A 19 -10.35 -1.78 -7.77
N ALA A 20 -10.00 -2.72 -8.66
CA ALA A 20 -10.38 -2.70 -10.06
C ALA A 20 -11.90 -2.78 -10.25
N ILE A 21 -12.60 -3.64 -9.49
CA ILE A 21 -14.08 -3.72 -9.51
C ILE A 21 -14.71 -2.38 -9.12
N LYS A 22 -14.10 -1.65 -8.18
CA LYS A 22 -14.59 -0.35 -7.70
C LYS A 22 -14.11 0.84 -8.55
N GLY A 23 -13.27 0.61 -9.55
CA GLY A 23 -12.64 1.68 -10.33
C GLY A 23 -11.69 2.57 -9.51
N VAL A 24 -11.16 2.08 -8.39
CA VAL A 24 -10.28 2.84 -7.50
C VAL A 24 -8.82 2.57 -7.91
N PRO A 25 -8.07 3.57 -8.39
CA PRO A 25 -6.67 3.38 -8.72
C PRO A 25 -5.82 3.20 -7.47
N VAL A 26 -4.86 2.27 -7.51
CA VAL A 26 -3.84 2.11 -6.47
C VAL A 26 -2.64 2.99 -6.81
N SER A 27 -2.24 3.86 -5.88
CA SER A 27 -1.10 4.76 -6.07
C SER A 27 0.22 3.98 -6.24
N ALA A 28 1.20 4.61 -6.91
CA ALA A 28 2.52 4.01 -7.10
C ALA A 28 3.20 3.68 -5.76
N ASP A 29 3.08 4.56 -4.77
CA ASP A 29 3.65 4.35 -3.43
C ASP A 29 3.00 3.15 -2.71
N ALA A 30 1.67 3.00 -2.81
CA ALA A 30 0.98 1.87 -2.20
C ALA A 30 1.36 0.53 -2.88
N LYS A 31 1.58 0.53 -4.20
CA LYS A 31 2.11 -0.65 -4.92
C LYS A 31 3.51 -0.99 -4.45
N PHE A 32 4.40 0.01 -4.33
CA PHE A 32 5.76 -0.17 -3.85
C PHE A 32 5.81 -0.77 -2.43
N LEU A 33 4.98 -0.27 -1.51
CA LEU A 33 4.87 -0.82 -0.15
C LEU A 33 4.32 -2.26 -0.14
N SER A 34 3.36 -2.56 -1.02
CA SER A 34 2.81 -3.90 -1.18
C SER A 34 3.87 -4.90 -1.66
N GLU A 35 4.74 -4.52 -2.59
CA GLU A 35 5.85 -5.36 -3.07
C GLU A 35 6.85 -5.68 -1.95
N LYS A 36 7.26 -4.67 -1.18
CA LYS A 36 8.14 -4.85 -0.02
C LYS A 36 7.54 -5.78 1.03
N TRP A 37 6.24 -5.63 1.31
CA TRP A 37 5.55 -6.51 2.25
C TRP A 37 5.48 -7.96 1.75
N VAL A 38 5.19 -8.17 0.46
CA VAL A 38 5.18 -9.50 -0.17
C VAL A 38 6.55 -10.18 -0.07
N ARG A 39 7.64 -9.43 -0.29
CA ARG A 39 9.02 -9.92 -0.15
C ARG A 39 9.46 -10.16 1.29
N GLY A 40 8.70 -9.66 2.26
CA GLY A 40 9.03 -9.78 3.69
C GLY A 40 10.02 -8.74 4.20
N GLU A 41 10.27 -7.70 3.42
CA GLU A 41 11.09 -6.54 3.79
C GLU A 41 10.38 -5.63 4.80
N LEU A 42 9.04 -5.73 4.86
CA LEU A 42 8.20 -5.05 5.84
C LEU A 42 7.29 -6.04 6.57
N THR A 43 7.06 -5.80 7.86
CA THR A 43 5.96 -6.40 8.59
C THR A 43 4.63 -5.71 8.23
N GLY A 44 3.49 -6.32 8.59
CA GLY A 44 2.19 -5.68 8.40
C GLY A 44 2.05 -4.36 9.17
N GLU A 45 2.63 -4.29 10.38
CA GLU A 45 2.61 -3.07 11.19
C GLU A 45 3.43 -1.95 10.55
N GLN A 46 4.63 -2.28 10.03
CA GLN A 46 5.46 -1.32 9.31
C GLN A 46 4.77 -0.82 8.04
N MET A 47 4.13 -1.70 7.27
CA MET A 47 3.36 -1.30 6.08
C MET A 47 2.24 -0.31 6.43
N LYS A 48 1.50 -0.58 7.52
CA LYS A 48 0.43 0.30 8.00
C LYS A 48 0.98 1.68 8.40
N GLN A 49 2.10 1.72 9.12
CA GLN A 49 2.73 2.96 9.54
C GLN A 49 3.19 3.80 8.34
N GLU A 50 3.87 3.19 7.36
CA GLU A 50 4.32 3.87 6.14
C GLU A 50 3.14 4.45 5.32
N LEU A 51 2.03 3.72 5.22
CA LEU A 51 0.82 4.21 4.55
C LEU A 51 0.21 5.42 5.27
N LEU A 52 0.17 5.41 6.62
CA LEU A 52 -0.30 6.55 7.40
C LEU A 52 0.59 7.78 7.21
N ASP A 53 1.91 7.59 7.18
CA ASP A 53 2.86 8.68 6.99
C ASP A 53 2.80 9.26 5.56
N LEU A 54 2.56 8.41 4.55
CA LEU A 54 2.28 8.86 3.19
C LEU A 54 1.01 9.74 3.15
N HIS A 55 -0.09 9.30 3.76
CA HIS A 55 -1.33 10.08 3.79
C HIS A 55 -1.17 11.41 4.52
N ARG A 56 -0.43 11.45 5.63
CA ARG A 56 -0.10 12.70 6.35
C ARG A 56 0.68 13.67 5.48
N LYS A 57 1.64 13.19 4.68
CA LYS A 57 2.42 14.03 3.75
C LYS A 57 1.54 14.61 2.65
N ILE A 58 0.67 13.79 2.04
CA ILE A 58 -0.26 14.24 1.00
C ILE A 58 -1.19 15.33 1.55
N ALA A 59 -1.83 15.08 2.70
CA ALA A 59 -2.71 16.06 3.34
C ALA A 59 -2.00 17.37 3.70
N ALA A 60 -0.72 17.30 4.10
CA ALA A 60 0.06 18.50 4.39
C ALA A 60 0.43 19.31 3.14
N VAL A 61 0.54 18.67 1.97
CA VAL A 61 0.78 19.34 0.68
C VAL A 61 -0.51 19.99 0.18
N GLU A 62 -1.64 19.28 0.23
CA GLU A 62 -2.96 19.79 -0.17
C GLU A 62 -3.31 21.06 0.61
N ASN A 63 -3.19 21.03 1.94
CA ASN A 63 -3.44 22.21 2.80
C ASN A 63 -2.53 23.42 2.52
N ARG A 64 -1.36 23.22 1.87
CA ARG A 64 -0.46 24.33 1.48
C ARG A 64 -0.80 24.90 0.11
N SER A 65 -1.50 24.14 -0.73
CA SER A 65 -1.92 24.59 -2.06
C SER A 65 -3.19 25.45 -2.03
N ASP A 66 -3.91 25.44 -0.90
CA ASP A 66 -5.15 26.19 -0.69
C ASP A 66 -4.93 27.65 -0.22
N TYR A 67 -3.69 28.16 -0.26
CA TYR A 67 -3.29 29.52 0.11
C TYR A 67 -2.62 30.28 -1.06
#